data_AF-A0A6V8P0I8-F1
#
_entry.id   AF-A0A6V8P0I8-F1
#
_cell.length_a   1.000
_cell.length_b   1.000
_cell.length_c   1.000
_cell.angle_alpha   90.00
_cell.angle_beta   90.00
_cell.angle_gamma   90.00
#
_symmetry.space_group_name_H-M   'P 1'
#
loop_
_entity.id
_entity.type
_entity.pdbx_description
1 polymer ?
#
loop_
_entity_poly.entity_id
_entity_poly.type
_entity_poly.pdbx_seq_one_letter_code
_entity_poly.pdbx_strand_id
1 'polypeptide(L)'
;MSGRSESTLALFEQFRTLGDNDLIRLAQKGNQEAVSFLLNKYKSLVKMKATSYFLVGADKEDLIQEGMIGLYRASLDFRGNNEASFRVFTELCIIRQMTTAIKTATRQKHLPLNTYVSLARPTFNEGETERPLNELLHPGYTIDPLELIISSEEIENIKYRFNELLSSLEA
;
A
#
# COMPACT_ATOMS: atom_id res chain seq x y z
N MET A 1 23.50 23.24 -30.73
CA MET A 1 22.53 22.72 -29.72
C MET A 1 21.65 23.81 -29.08
N SER A 2 21.62 25.05 -29.59
CA SER A 2 20.90 26.18 -28.96
C SER A 2 19.44 26.35 -29.43
N GLY A 3 19.09 25.96 -30.68
CA GLY A 3 17.74 26.18 -31.23
C GLY A 3 16.61 25.30 -30.68
N ARG A 4 16.91 24.20 -29.97
CA ARG A 4 15.88 23.30 -29.39
C ARG A 4 15.29 23.85 -28.09
N SER A 5 16.01 24.75 -27.41
CA SER A 5 15.57 25.38 -26.16
C SER A 5 14.53 26.49 -26.42
N GLU A 6 14.76 27.32 -27.43
CA GLU A 6 13.84 28.42 -27.78
C GLU A 6 12.49 27.91 -28.30
N SER A 7 12.49 26.86 -29.14
CA SER A 7 11.26 26.26 -29.64
C SER A 7 10.42 25.64 -28.52
N THR A 8 11.07 25.05 -27.50
CA THR A 8 10.40 24.41 -26.36
C THR A 8 9.78 25.47 -25.45
N LEU A 9 10.46 26.59 -25.21
CA LEU A 9 9.92 27.71 -24.42
C LEU A 9 8.70 28.35 -25.11
N ALA A 10 8.77 28.59 -26.42
CA ALA A 10 7.65 29.12 -27.18
C ALA A 10 6.42 28.20 -27.12
N LEU A 11 6.63 26.88 -27.23
CA LEU A 11 5.56 25.89 -27.11
C LEU A 11 4.97 25.84 -25.69
N PHE A 12 5.81 25.97 -24.66
CA PHE A 12 5.36 26.01 -23.27
C PHE A 12 4.49 27.23 -22.97
N GLU A 13 4.85 28.40 -23.50
CA GLU A 13 4.05 29.62 -23.37
C GLU A 13 2.73 29.51 -24.15
N GLN A 14 2.71 28.86 -25.32
CA GLN A 14 1.46 28.54 -26.02
C GLN A 14 0.55 27.64 -25.18
N PHE A 15 1.09 26.61 -24.52
CA PHE A 15 0.29 25.75 -23.65
C PHE A 15 -0.22 26.43 -22.38
N ARG A 16 0.46 27.47 -21.87
CA ARG A 16 -0.05 28.26 -20.74
C ARG A 16 -1.32 29.03 -21.07
N THR A 17 -1.51 29.43 -22.33
CA THR A 17 -2.70 30.19 -22.73
C THR A 17 -3.91 29.29 -23.00
N LEU A 18 -3.70 27.98 -23.15
CA LEU A 18 -4.75 27.00 -23.35
C LEU A 18 -5.39 26.57 -22.02
N GLY A 19 -6.70 26.30 -22.08
CA GLY A 19 -7.42 25.68 -20.96
C GLY A 19 -7.06 24.19 -20.81
N ASP A 20 -7.33 23.63 -19.62
CA ASP A 20 -7.05 22.22 -19.34
C ASP A 20 -7.74 21.27 -20.33
N ASN A 21 -8.97 21.57 -20.73
CA ASN A 21 -9.73 20.76 -21.69
C ASN A 21 -9.04 20.68 -23.07
N ASP A 22 -8.45 21.78 -23.53
CA ASP A 22 -7.77 21.81 -24.83
C ASP A 22 -6.45 21.05 -24.77
N LEU A 23 -5.69 21.24 -23.68
CA LEU A 23 -4.46 20.49 -23.40
C LEU A 23 -4.72 18.98 -23.32
N ILE A 24 -5.82 18.57 -22.67
CA ILE A 24 -6.22 17.16 -22.57
C ILE A 24 -6.57 16.61 -23.95
N ARG A 25 -7.32 17.35 -24.77
CA ARG A 25 -7.64 16.94 -26.14
C ARG A 25 -6.37 16.74 -26.99
N LEU A 26 -5.37 17.62 -26.83
CA LEU A 26 -4.07 17.46 -27.49
C LEU A 26 -3.32 16.23 -26.98
N ALA A 27 -3.28 16.02 -25.66
CA ALA A 27 -2.67 14.85 -25.05
C ALA A 27 -3.31 13.54 -25.55
N GLN A 28 -4.63 13.49 -25.63
CA GLN A 28 -5.40 12.33 -26.14
C GLN A 28 -5.19 12.07 -27.62
N LYS A 29 -4.82 13.09 -28.41
CA LYS A 29 -4.41 12.95 -29.81
C LYS A 29 -2.95 12.50 -29.97
N GLY A 30 -2.25 12.23 -28.87
CA GLY A 30 -0.88 11.73 -28.87
C GLY A 30 0.20 12.82 -28.81
N ASN A 31 -0.15 14.09 -28.54
CA ASN A 31 0.83 15.15 -28.36
C ASN A 31 1.58 14.96 -27.02
N GLN A 32 2.84 14.54 -27.10
CA GLN A 32 3.66 14.20 -25.93
C GLN A 32 4.07 15.43 -25.13
N GLU A 33 4.22 16.58 -25.78
CA GLU A 33 4.54 17.84 -25.15
C GLU A 33 3.36 18.33 -24.29
N ALA A 34 2.12 18.17 -24.77
CA ALA A 34 0.91 18.48 -24.02
C ALA A 34 0.74 17.57 -22.81
N VAL A 35 1.01 16.25 -22.95
CA VAL A 35 1.08 15.33 -21.81
C VAL A 35 2.12 15.82 -20.80
N SER A 36 3.34 16.08 -21.24
CA SER A 36 4.43 16.53 -20.38
C SER A 36 4.11 17.84 -19.66
N PHE A 37 3.41 18.76 -20.35
CA PHE A 37 2.95 20.01 -19.76
C PHE A 37 1.91 19.75 -18.66
N LEU A 38 0.90 18.92 -18.91
CA LEU A 38 -0.10 18.53 -17.89
C LEU A 38 0.55 17.84 -16.69
N LEU A 39 1.45 16.89 -16.93
CA LEU A 39 2.18 16.19 -15.88
C LEU A 39 2.95 17.17 -14.99
N ASN A 40 3.65 18.13 -15.59
CA ASN A 40 4.38 19.16 -14.83
C ASN A 40 3.43 20.11 -14.09
N LYS A 41 2.33 20.53 -14.72
CA LYS A 41 1.31 21.42 -14.12
C LYS A 41 0.69 20.83 -12.86
N TYR A 42 0.42 19.53 -12.85
CA TYR A 42 -0.21 18.83 -11.70
C TYR A 42 0.78 18.06 -10.82
N LYS A 43 2.09 18.14 -11.08
CA LYS A 43 3.11 17.45 -10.27
C LYS A 43 3.05 17.79 -8.78
N SER A 44 2.75 19.05 -8.45
CA SER A 44 2.60 19.49 -7.05
C SER A 44 1.41 18.83 -6.36
N LEU A 45 0.31 18.58 -7.08
CA LEU A 45 -0.84 17.83 -6.56
C LEU A 45 -0.44 16.40 -6.21
N VAL A 46 0.31 15.73 -7.08
CA VAL A 46 0.83 14.37 -6.82
C VAL A 46 1.70 14.37 -5.56
N LYS A 47 2.66 15.29 -5.46
CA LYS A 47 3.55 15.40 -4.29
C LYS A 47 2.77 15.65 -3.00
N MET A 48 1.78 16.56 -3.03
CA MET A 48 0.92 16.85 -1.90
C MET A 48 0.13 15.61 -1.47
N LYS A 49 -0.44 14.84 -2.41
CA LYS A 49 -1.19 13.63 -2.04
C LYS A 49 -0.27 12.55 -1.49
N ALA A 50 0.92 12.37 -2.07
CA ALA A 50 1.90 11.40 -1.59
C ALA A 50 2.33 11.63 -0.13
N THR A 51 2.23 12.85 0.42
CA THR A 51 2.63 13.09 1.82
C THR A 51 1.75 12.38 2.84
N SER A 52 0.52 12.04 2.48
CA SER A 52 -0.45 11.39 3.38
C SER A 52 -0.40 9.87 3.33
N TYR A 53 0.50 9.28 2.55
CA TYR A 53 0.62 7.84 2.35
C TYR A 53 2.05 7.37 2.57
N PHE A 54 2.21 6.07 2.86
CA PHE A 54 3.51 5.44 3.08
C PHE A 54 3.55 4.07 2.40
N LEU A 55 4.66 3.78 1.71
CA LEU A 55 4.90 2.51 1.04
C LEU A 55 6.01 1.78 1.79
N VAL A 56 5.66 0.70 2.49
CA VAL A 56 6.62 -0.07 3.29
C VAL A 56 7.67 -0.70 2.38
N GLY A 57 8.95 -0.51 2.71
CA GLY A 57 10.06 -1.08 1.96
C GLY A 57 10.41 -0.32 0.66
N ALA A 58 9.91 0.91 0.49
CA ALA A 58 10.21 1.76 -0.65
C ALA A 58 10.37 3.22 -0.22
N ASP A 59 10.96 4.04 -1.10
CA ASP A 59 11.15 5.46 -0.88
C ASP A 59 9.89 6.25 -1.19
N LYS A 60 9.82 7.48 -0.66
CA LYS A 60 8.72 8.40 -0.96
C LYS A 60 8.65 8.75 -2.46
N GLU A 61 9.78 8.71 -3.15
CA GLU A 61 9.83 8.94 -4.60
C GLU A 61 9.12 7.81 -5.37
N ASP A 62 9.17 6.56 -4.91
CA ASP A 62 8.43 5.46 -5.55
C ASP A 62 6.92 5.70 -5.51
N LEU A 63 6.43 6.17 -4.36
CA LEU A 63 5.02 6.51 -4.20
C LEU A 63 4.60 7.72 -5.05
N ILE A 64 5.50 8.70 -5.20
CA ILE A 64 5.29 9.83 -6.12
C ILE A 64 5.23 9.32 -7.56
N GLN A 65 6.08 8.38 -7.97
CA GLN A 65 6.04 7.80 -9.31
C GLN A 65 4.72 7.09 -9.58
N GLU A 66 4.23 6.28 -8.63
CA GLU A 66 2.90 5.67 -8.73
C GLU A 66 1.80 6.73 -8.87
N GLY A 67 1.90 7.82 -8.12
CA GLY A 67 1.02 8.98 -8.29
C GLY A 67 1.09 9.62 -9.69
N MET A 68 2.29 9.78 -10.23
CA MET A 68 2.52 10.32 -11.58
C MET A 68 1.95 9.40 -12.66
N ILE A 69 2.02 8.07 -12.49
CA ILE A 69 1.38 7.08 -13.36
C ILE A 69 -0.15 7.27 -13.33
N GLY A 70 -0.73 7.48 -12.15
CA GLY A 70 -2.15 7.77 -12.00
C GLY A 70 -2.58 9.06 -12.71
N LEU A 71 -1.77 10.12 -12.60
CA LEU A 71 -1.97 11.39 -13.31
C LEU A 71 -1.89 11.21 -14.84
N TYR A 72 -0.87 10.50 -15.34
CA TYR A 72 -0.71 10.22 -16.76
C TYR A 72 -1.92 9.52 -17.36
N ARG A 73 -2.39 8.45 -16.71
CA ARG A 73 -3.61 7.74 -17.14
C ARG A 73 -4.83 8.65 -17.11
N ALA A 74 -4.98 9.46 -16.06
CA ALA A 74 -6.08 10.42 -15.97
C ALA A 74 -6.08 11.45 -17.12
N SER A 75 -4.90 11.95 -17.52
CA SER A 75 -4.75 12.87 -18.67
C SER A 75 -5.19 12.25 -20.00
N LEU A 76 -5.13 10.93 -20.14
CA LEU A 76 -5.55 10.22 -21.34
C LEU A 76 -7.03 9.79 -21.29
N ASP A 77 -7.53 9.44 -20.11
CA ASP A 77 -8.87 8.84 -19.97
C ASP A 77 -9.98 9.86 -19.68
N PHE A 78 -9.65 11.10 -19.33
CA PHE A 78 -10.66 12.10 -18.98
C PHE A 78 -11.62 12.41 -20.14
N ARG A 79 -12.93 12.22 -19.92
CA ARG A 79 -13.95 12.41 -20.97
C ARG A 79 -14.67 13.75 -20.93
N GLY A 80 -14.47 14.61 -19.93
CA GLY A 80 -15.07 15.95 -19.87
C GLY A 80 -16.61 16.03 -19.78
N ASN A 81 -17.31 14.92 -19.96
CA ASN A 81 -18.78 14.84 -19.97
C ASN A 81 -19.39 14.63 -18.57
N ASN A 82 -18.56 14.42 -17.55
CA ASN A 82 -19.01 14.23 -16.17
C ASN A 82 -18.98 15.57 -15.43
N GLU A 83 -19.85 15.75 -14.43
CA GLU A 83 -19.94 16.97 -13.60
C GLU A 83 -18.64 17.31 -12.83
N ALA A 84 -17.67 16.39 -12.81
CA ALA A 84 -16.40 16.56 -12.12
C ALA A 84 -15.35 17.25 -13.00
N SER A 85 -14.74 18.31 -12.46
CA SER A 85 -13.57 18.95 -13.07
C SER A 85 -12.41 17.97 -13.27
N PHE A 86 -11.55 18.24 -14.25
CA PHE A 86 -10.34 17.44 -14.51
C PHE A 86 -9.47 17.27 -13.25
N ARG A 87 -9.37 18.32 -12.43
CA ARG A 87 -8.60 18.29 -11.19
C ARG A 87 -9.14 17.24 -10.21
N VAL A 88 -10.46 17.20 -10.00
CA VAL A 88 -11.11 16.24 -9.08
C VAL A 88 -10.95 14.81 -9.60
N PHE A 89 -11.19 14.61 -10.91
CA PHE A 89 -11.01 13.30 -11.54
C PHE A 89 -9.57 12.80 -11.41
N THR A 90 -8.61 13.67 -11.69
CA THR A 90 -7.18 13.37 -11.61
C THR A 90 -6.75 13.04 -10.19
N GLU A 91 -7.22 13.81 -9.20
CA GLU A 91 -6.96 13.55 -7.79
C GLU A 91 -7.42 12.15 -7.37
N LEU A 92 -8.62 11.74 -7.79
CA LEU A 92 -9.15 10.40 -7.56
C LEU A 92 -8.24 9.31 -8.16
N CYS A 93 -7.80 9.48 -9.41
CA CYS A 93 -6.92 8.51 -10.08
C CYS A 93 -5.54 8.41 -9.41
N ILE A 94 -4.96 9.54 -9.00
CA ILE A 94 -3.68 9.58 -8.28
C ILE A 94 -3.79 8.77 -6.97
N ILE A 95 -4.81 9.05 -6.17
CA ILE A 95 -5.02 8.37 -4.87
C ILE A 95 -5.23 6.87 -5.06
N ARG A 96 -6.03 6.48 -6.07
CA ARG A 96 -6.26 5.05 -6.39
C ARG A 96 -4.99 4.33 -6.79
N GLN A 97 -4.15 4.95 -7.63
CA GLN A 97 -2.91 4.33 -8.08
C GLN A 97 -1.94 4.14 -6.91
N MET A 98 -1.72 5.17 -6.09
CA MET A 98 -0.92 5.08 -4.87
C MET A 98 -1.44 3.99 -3.91
N THR A 99 -2.74 3.97 -3.64
CA THR A 99 -3.36 2.99 -2.74
C THR A 99 -3.22 1.56 -3.28
N THR A 100 -3.35 1.38 -4.59
CA THR A 100 -3.18 0.08 -5.25
C THR A 100 -1.75 -0.42 -5.12
N ALA A 101 -0.76 0.45 -5.31
CA ALA A 101 0.65 0.13 -5.12
C ALA A 101 0.92 -0.31 -3.67
N ILE A 102 0.43 0.45 -2.68
CA ILE A 102 0.56 0.12 -1.25
C ILE A 102 -0.07 -1.23 -0.94
N LYS A 103 -1.29 -1.47 -1.39
CA LYS A 103 -1.99 -2.76 -1.19
C LYS A 103 -1.26 -3.91 -1.86
N THR A 104 -0.63 -3.67 -3.00
CA THR A 104 0.13 -4.69 -3.74
C THR A 104 1.43 -5.05 -3.00
N ALA A 105 2.15 -4.05 -2.49
CA ALA A 105 3.39 -4.25 -1.73
C ALA A 105 3.15 -4.90 -0.36
N THR A 106 2.06 -4.54 0.32
CA THR A 106 1.67 -5.11 1.60
C THR A 106 0.88 -6.42 1.46
N ARG A 107 0.65 -6.89 0.23
CA ARG A 107 -0.05 -8.15 -0.02
C ARG A 107 0.81 -9.30 0.45
N GLN A 108 0.36 -9.96 1.52
CA GLN A 108 0.98 -11.14 2.12
C GLN A 108 0.86 -12.43 1.28
N LYS A 109 0.93 -12.32 -0.06
CA LYS A 109 0.89 -13.48 -0.96
C LYS A 109 2.05 -14.46 -0.76
N HIS A 110 3.12 -14.01 -0.10
CA HIS A 110 4.28 -14.83 0.27
C HIS A 110 4.46 -14.97 1.79
N LEU A 111 3.53 -14.48 2.63
CA LEU A 111 3.67 -14.61 4.08
C LEU A 111 3.80 -16.10 4.47
N PRO A 112 2.91 -17.03 4.05
CA PRO A 112 3.07 -18.44 4.42
C PRO A 112 4.39 -19.08 3.96
N LEU A 113 4.97 -18.59 2.86
CA LEU A 113 6.26 -19.08 2.34
C LEU A 113 7.46 -18.50 3.13
N ASN A 114 7.35 -17.28 3.66
CA ASN A 114 8.44 -16.59 4.35
C ASN A 114 8.42 -16.76 5.87
N THR A 115 7.27 -17.08 6.47
CA THR A 115 7.15 -17.47 7.89
C THR A 115 7.03 -18.97 8.09
N TYR A 116 7.39 -19.79 7.08
CA TYR A 116 7.42 -21.24 7.29
C TYR A 116 8.43 -21.58 8.40
N VAL A 117 7.97 -22.34 9.38
CA VAL A 117 8.84 -22.97 10.38
C VAL A 117 8.98 -24.42 9.96
N SER A 118 10.17 -24.81 9.52
CA SER A 118 10.44 -26.22 9.21
C SER A 118 10.34 -27.05 10.48
N LEU A 119 9.49 -28.08 10.45
CA LEU A 119 9.37 -29.07 11.52
C LEU A 119 10.65 -29.91 11.70
N ALA A 120 11.51 -29.95 10.67
CA ALA A 120 12.81 -30.61 10.71
C ALA A 120 13.94 -29.67 11.16
N ARG A 121 13.65 -28.39 11.46
CA ARG A 121 14.65 -27.45 11.95
C ARG A 121 15.07 -27.87 13.37
N PRO A 122 16.38 -28.04 13.65
CA PRO A 122 16.85 -28.28 15.01
C PRO A 122 16.58 -27.04 15.86
N THR A 123 15.96 -27.26 17.03
CA THR A 123 15.71 -26.21 18.03
C THR A 123 16.73 -26.31 19.16
N PHE A 124 17.29 -25.18 19.58
CA PHE A 124 18.24 -25.11 20.69
C PHE A 124 17.50 -24.86 22.02
N ASN A 125 17.72 -25.74 22.99
CA ASN A 125 17.64 -25.40 24.42
C ASN A 125 19.08 -25.49 24.96
N GLU A 126 19.51 -24.48 25.73
CA GLU A 126 20.85 -24.47 26.32
C GLU A 126 21.05 -25.73 27.18
N GLY A 127 21.97 -26.61 26.76
CA GLY A 127 22.32 -27.84 27.48
C GLY A 127 21.71 -29.14 26.94
N GLU A 128 20.90 -29.12 25.88
CA GLU A 128 20.28 -30.32 25.30
C GLU A 128 20.79 -30.65 23.88
N THR A 129 20.75 -31.95 23.51
CA THR A 129 21.07 -32.44 22.16
C THR A 129 20.11 -31.87 21.12
N GLU A 130 20.63 -31.42 19.98
CA GLU A 130 19.82 -30.93 18.85
C GLU A 130 18.75 -31.96 18.47
N ARG A 131 17.47 -31.57 18.57
CA ARG A 131 16.34 -32.37 18.08
C ARG A 131 15.47 -31.52 17.18
N PRO A 132 14.92 -32.10 16.10
CA PRO A 132 13.97 -31.41 15.25
C PRO A 132 12.64 -31.18 15.98
N LEU A 133 11.92 -30.11 15.63
CA LEU A 133 10.68 -29.71 16.29
C LEU A 133 9.60 -30.80 16.26
N ASN A 134 9.52 -31.60 15.20
CA ASN A 134 8.60 -32.74 15.11
C ASN A 134 8.87 -33.86 16.13
N GLU A 135 10.08 -34.00 16.65
CA GLU A 135 10.40 -34.96 17.71
C GLU A 135 10.03 -34.43 19.10
N LEU A 136 10.02 -33.09 19.27
CA LEU A 136 9.53 -32.44 20.50
C LEU A 136 8.00 -32.44 20.57
N LEU A 137 7.34 -32.24 19.43
CA LEU A 137 5.90 -32.33 19.26
C LEU A 137 5.48 -33.81 19.42
N HIS A 138 5.27 -34.24 20.66
CA HIS A 138 4.82 -35.60 20.96
C HIS A 138 3.52 -35.89 20.18
N PRO A 139 3.47 -36.91 19.31
CA PRO A 139 2.23 -37.31 18.62
C PRO A 139 1.18 -37.95 19.57
N GLY A 140 1.44 -37.95 20.88
CA GLY A 140 0.65 -38.66 21.88
C GLY A 140 -0.39 -37.82 22.62
N TYR A 141 -0.45 -36.51 22.42
CA TYR A 141 -1.54 -35.70 22.98
C TYR A 141 -2.59 -35.47 21.89
N THR A 142 -3.40 -36.49 21.65
CA THR A 142 -4.75 -36.29 21.08
C THR A 142 -5.58 -35.61 22.15
N ILE A 143 -5.38 -34.31 22.35
CA ILE A 143 -6.26 -33.55 23.21
C ILE A 143 -7.57 -33.42 22.45
N ASP A 144 -8.65 -33.96 23.02
CA ASP A 144 -9.98 -33.81 22.46
C ASP A 144 -10.27 -32.30 22.33
N PRO A 145 -10.60 -31.79 21.12
CA PRO A 145 -10.98 -30.40 20.94
C PRO A 145 -12.08 -29.95 21.91
N LEU A 146 -12.98 -30.86 22.31
CA LEU A 146 -14.01 -30.58 23.31
C LEU A 146 -13.40 -30.31 24.69
N GLU A 147 -12.45 -31.12 25.12
CA GLU A 147 -11.76 -30.98 26.41
C GLU A 147 -10.91 -29.70 26.48
N LEU A 148 -10.30 -29.29 25.36
CA LEU A 148 -9.62 -28.01 25.21
C LEU A 148 -10.54 -26.82 25.43
N ILE A 149 -11.73 -26.87 24.83
CA ILE A 149 -12.72 -25.78 24.94
C ILE A 149 -13.23 -25.69 26.38
N ILE A 150 -13.58 -26.82 26.99
CA ILE A 150 -14.06 -26.88 28.38
C ILE A 150 -12.99 -26.34 29.35
N SER A 151 -11.75 -26.83 29.25
CA SER A 151 -10.66 -26.35 30.13
C SER A 151 -10.35 -24.86 29.94
N SER A 152 -10.46 -24.34 28.72
CA SER A 152 -10.28 -22.91 28.46
C SER A 152 -11.37 -22.06 29.12
N GLU A 153 -12.63 -22.50 29.03
CA GLU A 153 -13.78 -21.84 29.66
C GLU A 153 -13.68 -21.89 31.20
N GLU A 154 -13.25 -23.03 31.77
CA GLU A 154 -13.02 -23.16 33.20
C GLU A 154 -11.94 -22.18 33.70
N ILE A 155 -10.84 -22.03 32.96
CA ILE A 155 -9.78 -21.07 33.29
C ILE A 155 -10.29 -19.63 33.22
N GLU A 156 -11.08 -19.29 32.20
CA GLU A 156 -11.69 -17.95 32.12
C GLU A 156 -12.67 -17.69 33.25
N ASN A 157 -13.48 -18.67 33.62
CA ASN A 157 -14.41 -18.57 34.74
C ASN A 157 -13.65 -18.38 36.07
N ILE A 158 -12.58 -19.15 36.28
CA ILE A 158 -11.71 -18.97 37.45
C ILE A 158 -11.13 -17.56 37.48
N LYS A 159 -10.59 -17.06 36.36
CA LYS A 159 -10.05 -15.69 36.27
C LYS A 159 -11.13 -14.64 36.55
N TYR A 160 -12.33 -14.82 36.01
CA TYR A 160 -13.47 -13.93 36.25
C TYR A 160 -13.82 -13.88 37.74
N ARG A 161 -13.96 -15.04 38.38
CA ARG A 161 -14.24 -15.13 39.81
C ARG A 161 -13.11 -14.58 40.67
N PHE A 162 -11.86 -14.77 40.25
CA PHE A 162 -10.69 -14.19 40.91
C PHE A 162 -10.76 -12.66 40.87
N ASN A 163 -11.10 -12.08 39.72
CA ASN A 163 -11.29 -10.63 39.56
C ASN A 163 -12.53 -10.09 40.29
N GLU A 164 -13.60 -10.88 40.48
CA GLU A 164 -14.75 -10.49 41.29
C GLU A 164 -14.46 -10.53 42.81
N LEU A 165 -13.64 -11.49 43.24
CA LEU A 165 -13.33 -11.69 44.66
C LEU A 165 -12.19 -10.79 45.14
N LEU A 166 -11.24 -10.44 44.27
CA LEU A 166 -10.19 -9.50 44.59
C LEU A 166 -10.70 -8.06 44.56
N SER A 167 -10.52 -7.36 45.67
CA SER A 167 -10.70 -5.91 45.73
C SER A 167 -9.69 -5.21 44.81
N SER A 168 -10.01 -3.98 44.37
CA SER A 168 -9.19 -3.18 43.44
C SER A 168 -7.75 -2.87 43.90
N LEU A 169 -7.34 -3.34 45.08
CA LEU A 169 -6.01 -3.14 45.66
C LEU A 169 -5.15 -4.43 45.66
N GLU A 170 -5.70 -5.58 45.27
CA GLU A 170 -4.99 -6.88 45.22
C GLU A 170 -4.92 -7.50 43.81
N ALA A 171 -5.49 -6.82 42.79
CA ALA A 171 -5.43 -7.19 41.37
C ALA A 171 -4.21 -6.60 40.65
#